data_AF-A0A926A4X3-F1
#
_entry.id   AF-A0A926A4X3-F1
#
_cell.length_a   1.000
_cell.length_b   1.000
_cell.length_c   1.000
_cell.angle_alpha   90.00
_cell.angle_beta   90.00
_cell.angle_gamma   90.00
#
_symmetry.space_group_name_H-M   'P 1'
#
loop_
_entity.id
_entity.type
_entity.pdbx_description
1 polymer ?
#
loop_
_entity_poly.entity_id
_entity_poly.type
_entity_poly.pdbx_seq_one_letter_code
_entity_poly.pdbx_strand_id
1 'polypeptide(L)' 'MRRAVRNLIRLVAAGMIIFGALQIGLEVARQRTQKTEIRLTQCVTGAALILTGGMLAAASARLAARFTEEDDE' A
#
# COMPACT_ATOMS: atom_id res chain seq x y z
N MET A 1 -13.58 16.66 11.06
CA MET A 1 -12.73 16.56 9.84
C MET A 1 -11.56 15.59 9.96
N ARG A 2 -10.80 15.56 11.08
CA ARG A 2 -9.61 14.69 11.24
C ARG A 2 -9.87 13.17 11.04
N ARG A 3 -11.04 12.66 11.43
CA ARG A 3 -11.44 11.25 11.19
C ARG A 3 -11.65 10.92 9.71
N ALA A 4 -12.25 11.84 8.94
CA ALA A 4 -12.49 11.64 7.52
C ALA A 4 -11.18 11.60 6.72
N VAL A 5 -10.25 12.52 7.02
CA VAL A 5 -8.91 12.55 6.41
C VAL A 5 -8.13 11.26 6.72
N ARG A 6 -8.24 10.74 7.95
CA ARG A 6 -7.61 9.47 8.36
C ARG A 6 -8.14 8.27 7.58
N ASN A 7 -9.45 8.17 7.41
CA ASN A 7 -10.05 7.12 6.58
C ASN A 7 -9.64 7.25 5.12
N LEU A 8 -9.53 8.47 4.60
CA LEU A 8 -9.07 8.71 3.23
C LEU A 8 -7.63 8.23 3.04
N ILE A 9 -6.72 8.54 3.98
CA ILE A 9 -5.33 8.09 3.93
C ILE A 9 -5.23 6.56 4.01
N ARG A 10 -6.02 5.92 4.89
CA ARG A 10 -6.07 4.45 4.97
C ARG A 10 -6.63 3.84 3.69
N LEU A 11 -7.64 4.45 3.08
CA LEU A 11 -8.23 4.00 1.82
C LEU A 11 -7.20 4.08 0.68
N VAL A 12 -6.47 5.20 0.58
CA VAL A 12 -5.42 5.37 -0.42
C VAL A 12 -4.28 4.38 -0.17
N ALA A 13 -3.84 4.21 1.08
CA ALA A 13 -2.80 3.25 1.43
C ALA A 13 -3.19 1.81 1.07
N ALA A 14 -4.43 1.40 1.40
CA ALA A 14 -4.97 0.10 1.01
C ALA A 14 -5.03 -0.05 -0.52
N GLY A 15 -5.46 1.00 -1.23
CA GLY A 15 -5.47 1.04 -2.69
C GLY A 15 -4.08 0.82 -3.29
N MET A 16 -3.04 1.49 -2.77
CA MET A 16 -1.67 1.32 -3.25
C MET A 16 -1.14 -0.10 -3.00
N ILE A 17 -1.43 -0.69 -1.84
CA ILE A 17 -1.03 -2.07 -1.52
C ILE A 17 -1.71 -3.06 -2.47
N ILE A 18 -3.03 -2.95 -2.63
CA ILE A 18 -3.79 -3.82 -3.53
C ILE A 18 -3.28 -3.67 -4.96
N PHE A 19 -3.05 -2.44 -5.42
CA PHE A 19 -2.58 -2.17 -6.79
C PHE A 19 -1.17 -2.74 -7.03
N GLY A 20 -0.26 -2.61 -6.07
CA GLY A 20 1.07 -3.20 -6.14
C GLY A 20 1.03 -4.74 -6.15
N ALA A 21 0.17 -5.35 -5.34
CA ALA A 21 -0.04 -6.80 -5.35
C ALA A 21 -0.64 -7.28 -6.67
N LEU A 22 -1.55 -6.51 -7.26
CA LEU A 22 -2.21 -6.83 -8.52
C LEU A 22 -1.23 -6.72 -9.70
N GLN A 23 -0.31 -5.76 -9.70
CA GLN A 23 0.77 -5.69 -10.68
C GLN A 23 1.65 -6.94 -10.64
N ILE A 24 2.10 -7.35 -9.45
CA ILE A 24 2.93 -8.55 -9.29
C ILE A 24 2.16 -9.81 -9.71
N GLY A 25 0.89 -9.91 -9.29
CA GLY A 25 0.03 -11.04 -9.66
C GLY A 25 -0.21 -11.14 -11.17
N LEU A 26 -0.44 -10.00 -11.85
CA LEU A 26 -0.59 -9.95 -13.30
C LEU A 26 0.72 -10.29 -14.02
N GLU A 27 1.87 -9.84 -13.51
CA GLU A 27 3.19 -10.20 -14.04
C GLU A 27 3.39 -11.72 -14.02
N VAL A 28 3.07 -12.35 -12.89
CA VAL A 28 3.15 -13.82 -12.71
C VAL A 28 2.15 -14.55 -13.61
N ALA A 29 0.91 -14.07 -13.69
CA ALA A 29 -0.11 -14.65 -14.56
C ALA A 29 0.29 -14.54 -16.05
N ARG A 30 0.87 -13.41 -16.44
CA ARG A 30 1.40 -13.17 -17.78
C ARG A 30 2.60 -14.07 -18.09
N GLN A 31 3.51 -14.26 -17.15
CA GLN A 31 4.60 -15.21 -17.29
C GLN A 31 4.07 -16.64 -17.52
N ARG A 32 3.03 -17.05 -16.77
CA ARG A 32 2.44 -18.39 -16.94
C ARG A 32 1.69 -18.58 -18.26
N THR A 33 1.01 -17.55 -18.75
CA THR A 33 0.21 -17.64 -19.98
C THR A 33 1.02 -17.43 -21.26
N GLN A 34 1.97 -16.50 -21.27
CA GLN A 34 2.75 -16.14 -22.46
C GLN A 34 4.20 -16.67 -22.46
N LYS A 35 4.65 -17.36 -21.39
CA LYS A 35 6.06 -17.79 -21.19
C LYS A 35 7.06 -16.64 -21.43
N THR A 36 6.64 -15.41 -21.18
CA THR A 36 7.47 -14.21 -21.35
C THR A 36 8.33 -14.02 -20.12
N GLU A 37 9.53 -13.44 -20.28
CA GLU A 37 10.39 -13.10 -19.14
C GLU A 37 9.70 -12.12 -18.18
N ILE A 38 9.91 -12.34 -16.88
CA ILE A 38 9.40 -11.44 -15.83
C ILE A 38 10.09 -10.09 -15.99
N ARG A 39 9.33 -9.00 -16.15
CA ARG A 39 9.93 -7.67 -16.14
C ARG A 39 10.18 -7.29 -14.69
N LEU A 40 11.44 -7.38 -14.29
CA LEU A 40 11.94 -6.95 -12.97
C LEU A 40 11.47 -5.54 -12.61
N THR A 41 11.32 -4.64 -13.59
CA THR A 41 10.80 -3.29 -13.38
C THR A 41 9.37 -3.27 -12.84
N GLN A 42 8.47 -4.14 -13.32
CA GLN A 42 7.10 -4.23 -12.81
C GLN A 42 7.06 -4.85 -11.41
N CYS A 43 7.90 -5.86 -11.13
CA CYS A 43 8.06 -6.39 -9.78
C CYS A 43 8.58 -5.33 -8.78
N VAL A 44 9.62 -4.57 -9.17
CA VAL A 44 10.20 -3.51 -8.33
C VAL A 44 9.20 -2.38 -8.09
N THR A 45 8.44 -1.99 -9.13
CA THR A 45 7.41 -0.94 -9.00
C THR A 45 6.26 -1.40 -8.08
N GLY A 46 5.80 -2.65 -8.25
CA GLY A 46 4.78 -3.24 -7.37
C GLY A 46 5.25 -3.36 -5.92
N ALA A 47 6.49 -3.79 -5.69
CA ALA A 47 7.08 -3.86 -4.36
C ALA A 47 7.22 -2.46 -3.71
N ALA A 48 7.66 -1.46 -4.47
CA ALA A 48 7.77 -0.08 -4.00
C ALA A 48 6.39 0.49 -3.60
N LEU A 49 5.34 0.21 -4.37
CA LEU A 49 3.96 0.59 -4.07
C LEU A 49 3.44 -0.05 -2.78
N ILE A 50 3.72 -1.35 -2.56
CA ILE A 50 3.35 -2.05 -1.34
C ILE A 50 4.09 -1.46 -0.14
N LEU A 51 5.40 -1.20 -0.26
CA LEU A 51 6.22 -0.62 0.80
C LEU A 51 5.77 0.81 1.16
N THR A 52 5.54 1.67 0.17
CA THR A 52 5.02 3.03 0.41
C THR A 52 3.62 3.00 0.99
N GLY A 53 2.74 2.12 0.53
CA GLY A 53 1.40 1.93 1.10
C GLY A 53 1.45 1.43 2.54
N GLY A 54 2.32 0.46 2.83
CA GLY A 54 2.55 -0.05 4.18
C GLY A 54 3.13 1.01 5.12
N MET A 55 4.13 1.78 4.68
CA MET A 55 4.68 2.90 5.45
C MET A 55 3.63 3.98 5.72
N LEU A 56 2.81 4.32 4.74
CA LEU A 56 1.76 5.32 4.89
C LEU A 56 0.66 4.84 5.86
N ALA A 57 0.31 3.56 5.78
CA ALA A 57 -0.62 2.93 6.73
C ALA A 57 -0.04 2.91 8.15
N ALA A 58 1.22 2.51 8.32
CA ALA A 58 1.91 2.45 9.61
C ALA A 58 2.11 3.85 10.22
N ALA A 59 2.48 4.85 9.41
CA ALA A 59 2.57 6.24 9.83
C ALA A 59 1.21 6.77 10.27
N SER A 60 0.13 6.44 9.54
CA SER A 60 -1.24 6.80 9.95
C SER A 60 -1.67 6.15 11.27
N ALA A 61 -1.19 4.94 11.55
CA ALA A 61 -1.44 4.21 12.80
C ALA A 61 -0.62 4.77 13.97
N ARG A 62 0.66 5.10 13.76
CA ARG A 62 1.50 5.76 14.79
C ARG A 62 1.03 7.17 15.12
N LEU A 63 0.57 7.92 14.12
CA LEU A 63 -0.05 9.22 14.35
C LEU A 63 -1.37 9.06 15.14
N ALA A 64 -2.13 8.00 14.89
CA ALA A 64 -3.33 7.72 15.69
C ALA A 64 -3.00 7.43 17.15
N ALA A 65 -1.97 6.63 17.42
CA ALA A 65 -1.56 6.29 18.79
C ALA A 65 -1.12 7.51 19.60
N ARG A 66 -0.30 8.40 19.02
CA ARG A 66 0.16 9.63 19.69
C ARG A 66 -0.95 10.64 19.98
N PHE A 67 -1.99 10.70 19.16
CA PHE A 67 -3.09 11.66 19.38
C PHE A 67 -4.17 11.14 20.33
N THR A 68 -4.32 9.82 20.51
CA THR A 68 -5.17 9.28 21.60
C THR A 68 -4.57 9.52 22.98
N GLU A 69 -3.26 9.70 23.09
CA GLU A 69 -2.57 9.98 24.35
C GLU A 69 -2.81 11.43 24.84
N GLU A 70 -3.16 12.35 23.94
CA GLU A 70 -3.46 13.77 24.26
C GLU A 70 -4.97 14.05 24.48
N ASP A 71 -5.88 13.13 24.12
CA ASP A 71 -7.35 13.32 24.27
C ASP A 71 -7.89 12.72 25.59
N ASP A 72 -7.05 12.08 26.41
CA ASP A 72 -7.40 11.47 27.72
C ASP A 72 -7.03 12.35 28.94
N GLU A 73 -6.61 13.62 28.74
CA GLU A 73 -6.50 14.65 29.79
C GLU A 73 -7.63 15.69 29.73
#